data_AF-A0A1A8QU83-F1
#
_entry.id   AF-A0A1A8QU83-F1
#
_cell.length_a   1.000
_cell.length_b   1.000
_cell.length_c   1.000
_cell.angle_alpha   90.00
_cell.angle_beta   90.00
_cell.angle_gamma   90.00
#
_symmetry.space_group_name_H-M   'P 1'
#
loop_
_entity.id
_entity.type
_entity.pdbx_description
1 polymer ?
#
loop_
_entity_poly.entity_id
_entity_poly.type
_entity_poly.pdbx_seq_one_letter_code
_entity_poly.pdbx_strand_id
1 'polypeptide(L)'
;MQQGLEKHGLEYRNNLVGQGYDGAAVMSGKHSVCRLLQEIGLESQGDRAVDARGLLAQIDLNFIGLLVMFKKVLGQSKFLSDMLQSPSLDLSAAVSLVDSLLATLQKYRSEAFFEVVWREVEEMAVKCDQSWEKTEKRQPKTNRRLHDYILTTSTGERRVDKNDRENFKRHIFYPVLDSMTGELQRRFSKRNCTIMKGIQALHPQSITFLQEDALFSFAKFFDSNVDYLTSELQQIKRLLDCKEKSGMQRFTTLLEFVVFLEPFKELFLELFRLAKTAIVIP
;
A
#
# COMPACT_ATOMS: atom_id res chain seq x y z
N MET A 1 14.81 -21.68 14.75
CA MET A 1 13.88 -21.42 13.61
C MET A 1 14.58 -21.03 12.30
N GLN A 2 15.86 -20.62 12.29
CA GLN A 2 16.57 -20.26 11.04
C GLN A 2 17.11 -21.46 10.24
N GLN A 3 17.45 -22.58 10.87
CA GLN A 3 18.02 -23.75 10.17
C GLN A 3 16.99 -24.71 9.53
N GLY A 4 15.68 -24.54 9.77
CA GLY A 4 14.66 -25.45 9.24
C GLY A 4 14.19 -25.14 7.82
N LEU A 5 14.36 -23.90 7.37
CA LEU A 5 13.75 -23.38 6.14
C LEU A 5 14.65 -23.53 4.90
N GLU A 6 15.98 -23.60 5.08
CA GLU A 6 16.92 -23.87 3.98
C GLU A 6 16.81 -25.32 3.45
N LYS A 7 16.32 -26.25 4.28
CA LYS A 7 16.15 -27.66 3.90
C LYS A 7 15.03 -27.90 2.86
N HIS A 8 14.19 -26.89 2.58
CA HIS A 8 13.05 -26.98 1.67
C HIS A 8 13.19 -26.10 0.41
N GLY A 9 14.40 -25.62 0.08
CA GLY A 9 14.69 -24.99 -1.21
C GLY A 9 14.06 -23.60 -1.44
N LEU A 10 13.62 -22.93 -0.38
CA LEU A 10 13.06 -21.57 -0.47
C LEU A 10 14.18 -20.54 -0.27
N GLU A 11 14.74 -20.03 -1.37
CA GLU A 11 15.73 -18.94 -1.39
C GLU A 11 15.11 -17.61 -0.90
N TYR A 12 15.11 -17.40 0.41
CA TYR A 12 14.55 -16.19 1.02
C TYR A 12 15.46 -14.95 0.93
N ARG A 13 16.75 -15.11 0.58
CA ARG A 13 17.73 -14.01 0.60
C ARG A 13 17.62 -13.03 -0.57
N ASN A 14 17.14 -13.48 -1.72
CA ASN A 14 17.19 -12.67 -2.96
C ASN A 14 15.87 -11.95 -3.30
N ASN A 15 14.76 -12.23 -2.61
CA ASN A 15 13.42 -11.75 -2.98
C ASN A 15 12.69 -10.93 -1.89
N LEU A 16 13.34 -10.60 -0.77
CA LEU A 16 12.72 -9.77 0.27
C LEU A 16 12.83 -8.28 -0.08
N VAL A 17 11.95 -7.80 -0.96
CA VAL A 17 11.53 -6.40 -0.88
C VAL A 17 10.61 -6.33 0.34
N GLY A 18 11.19 -6.13 1.52
CA GLY A 18 10.42 -6.08 2.77
C GLY A 18 9.34 -5.00 2.67
N GLN A 19 8.08 -5.42 2.60
CA GLN A 19 6.97 -4.47 2.51
C GLN A 19 6.61 -4.01 3.93
N GLY A 20 5.94 -2.85 4.05
CA GLY A 20 5.63 -2.25 5.35
C GLY A 20 4.89 -3.20 6.31
N TYR A 21 4.08 -4.13 5.78
CA TYR A 21 3.42 -5.17 6.58
C TYR A 21 4.38 -6.23 7.14
N ASP A 22 5.45 -6.58 6.42
CA ASP A 22 6.45 -7.54 6.92
C ASP A 22 7.23 -6.90 8.07
N GLY A 23 7.56 -5.61 7.96
CA GLY A 23 8.11 -4.83 9.06
C GLY A 23 7.18 -4.80 10.28
N ALA A 24 5.89 -4.49 10.08
CA ALA A 24 4.91 -4.47 11.17
C ALA A 24 4.69 -5.85 11.82
N ALA A 25 4.73 -6.93 11.02
CA ALA A 25 4.58 -8.30 11.49
C ALA A 25 5.82 -8.78 12.27
N VAL A 26 7.04 -8.51 11.78
CA VAL A 26 8.30 -8.81 12.47
C VAL A 26 8.37 -8.05 13.79
N MET A 27 7.98 -6.78 13.79
CA MET A 27 7.89 -5.96 14.98
C MET A 27 6.74 -6.38 15.91
N SER A 28 5.85 -7.29 15.51
CA SER A 28 4.84 -7.82 16.42
C SER A 28 5.38 -8.86 17.41
N GLY A 29 6.61 -9.35 17.18
CA GLY A 29 7.42 -10.05 18.19
C GLY A 29 8.06 -9.11 19.23
N LYS A 30 7.62 -7.84 19.31
CA LYS A 30 8.27 -6.71 20.00
C LYS A 30 8.71 -6.91 21.44
N HIS A 31 8.05 -7.77 22.21
CA HIS A 31 8.52 -8.09 23.56
C HIS A 31 9.98 -8.57 23.53
N SER A 32 10.37 -9.37 22.53
CA SER A 32 11.76 -9.81 22.40
C SER A 32 12.70 -8.67 21.98
N VAL A 33 12.23 -7.69 21.20
CA VAL A 33 13.04 -6.53 20.78
C VAL A 33 13.27 -5.56 21.94
N CYS A 34 12.21 -5.21 22.68
CA CYS A 34 12.35 -4.35 23.86
C CYS A 34 13.21 -5.02 24.93
N ARG A 35 13.01 -6.32 25.17
CA ARG A 35 13.82 -7.10 26.10
C ARG A 35 15.28 -7.22 25.67
N LEU A 36 15.53 -7.46 24.38
CA LEU A 36 16.89 -7.49 23.85
C LEU A 36 17.59 -6.13 23.99
N LEU A 37 16.89 -5.03 23.69
CA LEU A 37 17.44 -3.68 23.88
C LEU A 37 17.69 -3.37 25.36
N GLN A 38 16.86 -3.88 26.28
CA GLN A 38 17.08 -3.77 27.73
C GLN A 38 18.32 -4.57 28.16
N GLU A 39 18.47 -5.81 27.68
CA GLU A 39 19.62 -6.66 27.95
C GLU A 39 20.92 -6.00 27.45
N ILE A 40 20.93 -5.47 26.22
CA ILE A 40 22.08 -4.74 25.65
C ILE A 40 22.32 -3.40 26.39
N GLY A 41 21.26 -2.74 26.84
CA GLY A 41 21.35 -1.47 27.58
C GLY A 41 21.93 -1.61 29.00
N LEU A 42 21.88 -2.82 29.57
CA LEU A 42 22.47 -3.17 30.87
C LEU A 42 23.96 -3.56 30.76
N GLU A 43 24.47 -3.78 29.54
CA GLU A 43 25.88 -4.10 29.32
C GLU A 43 26.78 -2.92 29.70
N SER A 44 27.89 -3.21 30.37
CA SER A 44 28.75 -2.19 31.00
C SER A 44 29.65 -1.43 30.01
N GLN A 45 29.76 -1.88 28.75
CA GLN A 45 30.64 -1.25 27.75
C GLN A 45 30.01 -1.17 26.35
N GLY A 46 30.15 0.01 25.74
CA GLY A 46 30.08 0.22 24.30
C GLY A 46 29.08 1.28 23.85
N ASP A 47 29.37 1.89 22.69
CA ASP A 47 28.42 2.72 21.92
C ASP A 47 27.08 2.01 21.74
N ARG A 48 27.10 0.67 21.61
CA ARG A 48 25.89 -0.17 21.48
C ARG A 48 24.93 -0.08 22.67
N ALA A 49 25.44 0.01 23.91
CA ALA A 49 24.58 0.15 25.09
C ALA A 49 23.98 1.57 25.18
N VAL A 50 24.68 2.58 24.63
CA VAL A 50 24.15 3.94 24.49
C VAL A 50 23.08 3.99 23.40
N ASP A 51 23.34 3.38 22.24
CA ASP A 51 22.38 3.29 21.14
C ASP A 51 21.11 2.52 21.54
N ALA A 52 21.25 1.39 22.24
CA ALA A 52 20.12 0.60 22.71
C ALA A 52 19.24 1.38 23.70
N ARG A 53 19.85 2.13 24.63
CA ARG A 53 19.13 3.05 25.52
C ARG A 53 18.47 4.20 24.76
N GLY A 54 19.15 4.75 23.75
CA GLY A 54 18.61 5.78 22.87
C GLY A 54 17.38 5.30 22.09
N LEU A 55 17.43 4.09 21.53
CA LEU A 55 16.30 3.46 20.84
C LEU A 55 15.16 3.14 21.80
N LEU A 56 15.45 2.62 23.00
CA LEU A 56 14.42 2.40 24.03
C LEU A 56 13.70 3.68 24.42
N ALA A 57 14.44 4.80 24.54
CA ALA A 57 13.86 6.11 24.86
C ALA A 57 12.96 6.66 23.73
N GLN A 58 13.13 6.21 22.49
CA GLN A 58 12.28 6.58 21.35
C GLN A 58 10.99 5.74 21.25
N ILE A 59 10.93 4.59 21.93
CA ILE A 59 9.72 3.75 21.97
C ILE A 59 8.73 4.39 22.94
N ASP A 60 7.98 5.37 22.44
CA ASP A 60 6.88 6.02 23.15
C ASP A 60 5.53 5.33 22.88
N LEU A 61 4.50 5.75 23.63
CA LEU A 61 3.13 5.24 23.46
C LEU A 61 2.59 5.44 22.04
N ASN A 62 2.98 6.52 21.36
CA ASN A 62 2.56 6.77 19.98
C ASN A 62 3.19 5.78 19.01
N PHE A 63 4.47 5.43 19.20
CA PHE A 63 5.16 4.43 18.40
C PHE A 63 4.56 3.03 18.58
N ILE A 64 4.20 2.66 19.81
CA ILE A 64 3.47 1.42 20.09
C ILE A 64 2.09 1.46 19.42
N GLY A 65 1.37 2.58 19.54
CA GLY A 65 0.08 2.83 18.89
C GLY A 65 0.13 2.70 17.37
N LEU A 66 1.10 3.34 16.73
CA LEU A 66 1.33 3.26 15.29
C LEU A 66 1.58 1.81 14.87
N LEU A 67 2.34 1.05 15.64
CA LEU A 67 2.61 -0.33 15.29
C LEU A 67 1.36 -1.21 15.38
N VAL A 68 0.59 -1.14 16.49
CA VAL A 68 -0.65 -1.94 16.61
C VAL A 68 -1.58 -1.63 15.44
N MET A 69 -1.75 -0.34 15.16
CA MET A 69 -2.61 0.13 14.09
C MET A 69 -2.10 -0.38 12.73
N PHE A 70 -0.82 -0.19 12.40
CA PHE A 70 -0.24 -0.68 11.15
C PHE A 70 -0.28 -2.20 11.02
N LYS A 71 -0.07 -2.96 12.09
CA LYS A 71 -0.18 -4.42 12.06
C LYS A 71 -1.60 -4.84 11.62
N LYS A 72 -2.63 -4.19 12.16
CA LYS A 72 -4.02 -4.51 11.79
C LYS A 72 -4.33 -4.02 10.38
N VAL A 73 -4.06 -2.76 10.10
CA VAL A 73 -4.43 -2.10 8.83
C VAL A 73 -3.64 -2.67 7.65
N LEU A 74 -2.31 -2.72 7.75
CA LEU A 74 -1.46 -3.28 6.70
C LEU A 74 -1.59 -4.80 6.60
N GLY A 75 -1.93 -5.47 7.69
CA GLY A 75 -2.27 -6.89 7.68
C GLY A 75 -3.47 -7.19 6.79
N GLN A 76 -4.53 -6.37 6.85
CA GLN A 76 -5.69 -6.50 5.95
C GLN A 76 -5.34 -6.18 4.49
N SER A 77 -4.43 -5.23 4.24
CA SER A 77 -4.02 -4.89 2.87
C SER A 77 -3.07 -5.90 2.23
N LYS A 78 -2.47 -6.82 3.00
CA LYS A 78 -1.48 -7.79 2.50
C LYS A 78 -2.04 -8.61 1.33
N PHE A 79 -3.24 -9.15 1.47
CA PHE A 79 -3.85 -9.98 0.42
C PHE A 79 -4.05 -9.21 -0.89
N LEU A 80 -4.49 -7.95 -0.79
CA LEU A 80 -4.61 -7.08 -1.97
C LEU A 80 -3.22 -6.80 -2.59
N SER A 81 -2.20 -6.55 -1.76
CA SER A 81 -0.83 -6.33 -2.23
C SER A 81 -0.29 -7.53 -3.00
N ASP A 82 -0.42 -8.73 -2.42
CA ASP A 82 0.03 -9.99 -3.02
C ASP A 82 -0.71 -10.26 -4.35
N MET A 83 -2.01 -9.96 -4.41
CA MET A 83 -2.81 -10.08 -5.64
C MET A 83 -2.34 -9.11 -6.74
N LEU A 84 -2.12 -7.84 -6.40
CA LEU A 84 -1.69 -6.82 -7.37
C LEU A 84 -0.29 -7.09 -7.91
N GLN A 85 0.55 -7.79 -7.15
CA GLN A 85 1.91 -8.16 -7.54
C GLN A 85 2.00 -9.52 -8.23
N SER A 86 0.88 -10.25 -8.32
CA SER A 86 0.83 -11.53 -9.04
C SER A 86 1.07 -11.33 -10.54
N PRO A 87 1.85 -12.21 -11.21
CA PRO A 87 2.03 -12.16 -12.66
C PRO A 87 0.73 -12.36 -13.43
N SER A 88 -0.25 -13.04 -12.83
CA SER A 88 -1.61 -13.17 -13.36
C SER A 88 -2.54 -12.21 -12.63
N LEU A 89 -2.58 -10.95 -13.06
CA LEU A 89 -3.46 -9.93 -12.48
C LEU A 89 -4.91 -10.19 -12.91
N ASP A 90 -5.79 -10.52 -11.95
CA ASP A 90 -7.24 -10.45 -12.14
C ASP A 90 -7.76 -9.12 -11.56
N LEU A 91 -8.03 -8.18 -12.46
CA LEU A 91 -8.50 -6.86 -12.08
C LEU A 91 -9.93 -6.86 -11.50
N SER A 92 -10.77 -7.83 -11.89
CA SER A 92 -12.11 -7.97 -11.31
C SER A 92 -12.04 -8.38 -9.84
N ALA A 93 -11.18 -9.37 -9.57
CA ALA A 93 -10.85 -9.77 -8.20
C ALA A 93 -10.20 -8.60 -7.43
N ALA A 94 -9.22 -7.91 -8.02
CA ALA A 94 -8.55 -6.79 -7.38
C ALA A 94 -9.51 -5.66 -6.97
N VAL A 95 -10.43 -5.26 -7.85
CA VAL A 95 -11.46 -4.23 -7.54
C VAL A 95 -12.37 -4.69 -6.40
N SER A 96 -12.84 -5.95 -6.44
CA SER A 96 -13.69 -6.50 -5.38
C SER A 96 -12.97 -6.53 -4.02
N LEU A 97 -11.66 -6.79 -4.04
CA LEU A 97 -10.81 -6.78 -2.84
C LEU A 97 -10.57 -5.37 -2.31
N VAL A 98 -10.39 -4.39 -3.20
CA VAL A 98 -10.31 -2.98 -2.81
C VAL A 98 -11.61 -2.55 -2.13
N ASP A 99 -12.77 -2.86 -2.70
CA ASP A 99 -14.06 -2.53 -2.10
C ASP A 99 -14.24 -3.19 -0.72
N SER A 100 -13.82 -4.44 -0.59
CA SER A 100 -13.84 -5.18 0.68
C SER A 100 -12.90 -4.56 1.72
N LEU A 101 -11.70 -4.14 1.30
CA LEU A 101 -10.72 -3.45 2.16
C LEU A 101 -11.25 -2.07 2.59
N LEU A 102 -11.82 -1.29 1.67
CA LEU A 102 -12.44 0.00 1.96
C LEU A 102 -13.58 -0.14 2.98
N ALA A 103 -14.45 -1.13 2.82
CA ALA A 103 -15.51 -1.42 3.78
C ALA A 103 -14.94 -1.78 5.16
N THR A 104 -13.80 -2.47 5.20
CA THR A 104 -13.10 -2.83 6.45
C THR A 104 -12.46 -1.61 7.12
N LEU A 105 -11.75 -0.76 6.35
CA LEU A 105 -11.16 0.47 6.87
C LEU A 105 -12.22 1.45 7.38
N GLN A 106 -13.38 1.51 6.71
CA GLN A 106 -14.51 2.31 7.18
C GLN A 106 -15.06 1.80 8.52
N LYS A 107 -15.10 0.48 8.74
CA LYS A 107 -15.45 -0.10 10.06
C LYS A 107 -14.40 0.21 11.12
N TYR A 108 -13.12 0.25 10.74
CA TYR A 108 -12.03 0.62 11.64
C TYR A 108 -12.11 2.09 12.07
N ARG A 109 -12.71 2.94 11.24
CA ARG A 109 -13.04 4.33 11.58
C ARG A 109 -14.24 4.42 12.53
N SER A 110 -14.19 3.69 13.64
CA SER A 110 -15.20 3.71 14.70
C SER A 110 -14.55 3.84 16.07
N GLU A 111 -15.28 4.43 17.01
CA GLU A 111 -14.84 4.52 18.41
C GLU A 111 -14.59 3.12 18.99
N ALA A 112 -15.50 2.19 18.74
CA ALA A 112 -15.42 0.83 19.25
C ALA A 112 -14.15 0.10 18.81
N PHE A 113 -13.73 0.27 17.55
CA PHE A 113 -12.49 -0.33 17.07
C PHE A 113 -11.25 0.38 17.63
N PHE A 114 -11.32 1.71 17.80
CA PHE A 114 -10.26 2.45 18.48
C PHE A 114 -10.03 1.93 19.91
N GLU A 115 -11.09 1.64 20.68
CA GLU A 115 -10.97 1.05 22.02
C GLU A 115 -10.23 -0.29 22.02
N VAL A 116 -10.49 -1.14 21.03
CA VAL A 116 -9.80 -2.43 20.88
C VAL A 116 -8.33 -2.21 20.58
N VAL A 117 -8.01 -1.31 19.64
CA VAL A 117 -6.62 -0.96 19.30
C VAL A 117 -5.90 -0.39 20.52
N TRP A 118 -6.53 0.54 21.24
CA TRP A 118 -5.92 1.21 22.38
C TRP A 118 -5.69 0.26 23.56
N ARG A 119 -6.61 -0.68 23.80
CA ARG A 119 -6.40 -1.74 24.79
C ARG A 119 -5.18 -2.61 24.45
N GLU A 120 -5.02 -2.99 23.18
CA GLU A 120 -3.83 -3.72 22.75
C GLU A 120 -2.56 -2.89 22.91
N VAL A 121 -2.62 -1.57 22.74
CA VAL A 121 -1.49 -0.66 23.01
C VAL A 121 -1.13 -0.66 24.49
N GLU A 122 -2.12 -0.57 25.39
CA GLU A 122 -1.90 -0.61 26.84
C GLU A 122 -1.34 -1.97 27.29
N GLU A 123 -1.88 -3.07 26.77
CA GLU A 123 -1.36 -4.42 27.05
C GLU A 123 0.07 -4.61 26.52
N MET A 124 0.36 -4.10 25.31
CA MET A 124 1.70 -4.17 24.73
C MET A 124 2.68 -3.24 25.43
N ALA A 125 2.21 -2.09 25.91
CA ALA A 125 2.96 -1.24 26.81
C ALA A 125 3.34 -2.10 28.01
N VAL A 126 2.42 -2.54 28.87
CA VAL A 126 2.70 -3.32 30.09
C VAL A 126 3.72 -4.45 29.87
N LYS A 127 3.62 -5.20 28.77
CA LYS A 127 4.57 -6.28 28.44
C LYS A 127 6.00 -5.83 28.15
N CYS A 128 6.20 -4.59 27.68
CA CYS A 128 7.53 -4.03 27.40
C CYS A 128 8.24 -3.47 28.65
N ASP A 129 7.70 -3.70 29.85
CA ASP A 129 8.30 -3.38 31.16
C ASP A 129 8.93 -1.99 31.22
N GLN A 130 8.15 -0.97 30.85
CA GLN A 130 8.46 0.38 31.29
C GLN A 130 7.59 0.64 32.52
N SER A 131 8.21 1.00 33.63
CA SER A 131 7.57 1.99 34.48
C SER A 131 7.29 3.21 33.60
N TRP A 132 6.10 3.31 33.00
CA TRP A 132 5.62 4.55 32.39
C TRP A 132 5.28 5.54 33.50
N GLU A 133 6.26 5.90 34.33
CA GLU A 133 6.20 7.19 34.95
C GLU A 133 6.27 8.20 33.82
N LYS A 134 5.11 8.81 33.53
CA LYS A 134 4.97 9.96 32.64
C LYS A 134 6.11 10.92 32.96
N THR A 135 7.18 10.86 32.17
CA THR A 135 8.26 11.82 32.34
C THR A 135 7.64 13.13 31.93
N GLU A 136 7.39 14.00 32.91
CA GLU A 136 6.77 15.29 32.64
C GLU A 136 7.63 16.01 31.59
N LYS A 137 7.16 16.04 30.35
CA LYS A 137 7.84 16.79 29.28
C LYS A 137 7.94 18.22 29.78
N ARG A 138 9.17 18.75 29.83
CA ARG A 138 9.46 20.12 30.30
C ARG A 138 8.47 21.08 29.66
N GLN A 139 7.56 21.63 30.45
CA GLN A 139 6.53 22.50 29.90
C GLN A 139 7.18 23.78 29.39
N PRO A 140 6.90 24.19 28.14
CA PRO A 140 7.24 25.53 27.69
C PRO A 140 6.54 26.51 28.61
N LYS A 141 7.29 27.29 29.39
CA LYS A 141 6.71 28.39 30.17
C LYS A 141 6.40 29.52 29.22
N THR A 142 5.12 29.78 28.98
CA THR A 142 4.68 31.00 28.31
C THR A 142 5.12 32.21 29.13
N ASN A 143 5.62 33.25 28.46
CA ASN A 143 6.03 34.47 29.14
C ASN A 143 4.80 35.13 29.77
N ARG A 144 4.75 35.16 31.11
CA ARG A 144 3.60 35.67 31.87
C ARG A 144 3.20 37.10 31.49
N ARG A 145 4.15 37.90 30.98
CA ARG A 145 3.95 39.29 30.56
C ARG A 145 3.05 39.44 29.33
N LEU A 146 2.84 38.37 28.57
CA LEU A 146 2.01 38.38 27.36
C LEU A 146 0.53 38.07 27.64
N HIS A 147 0.16 37.65 28.86
CA HIS A 147 -1.23 37.32 29.19
C HIS A 147 -2.15 38.55 29.27
N ASP A 148 -1.59 39.73 29.52
CA ASP A 148 -2.35 40.99 29.61
C ASP A 148 -2.55 41.68 28.25
N TYR A 149 -2.04 41.10 27.17
CA TYR A 149 -2.13 41.66 25.82
C TYR A 149 -3.00 40.77 24.93
N ILE A 150 -3.88 41.43 24.16
CA ILE A 150 -4.65 40.75 23.11
C ILE A 150 -3.70 40.55 21.92
N LEU A 151 -3.28 39.30 21.71
CA LEU A 151 -2.47 38.92 20.57
C LEU A 151 -3.37 38.58 19.39
N THR A 152 -3.16 39.24 18.25
CA THR A 152 -3.90 39.01 16.99
C THR A 152 -3.29 37.88 16.14
N THR A 153 -2.12 37.36 16.54
CA THR A 153 -1.40 36.28 15.88
C THR A 153 -1.21 35.09 16.83
N SER A 154 -1.14 33.87 16.30
CA SER A 154 -0.93 32.68 17.14
C SER A 154 0.47 32.71 17.80
N THR A 155 0.54 32.39 19.09
CA THR A 155 1.79 32.32 19.87
C THR A 155 2.59 31.04 19.62
N GLY A 156 2.19 30.21 18.64
CA GLY A 156 2.72 28.86 18.47
C GLY A 156 2.38 27.90 19.62
N GLU A 157 1.55 28.34 20.58
CA GLU A 157 1.07 27.54 21.70
C GLU A 157 0.04 26.52 21.18
N ARG A 158 0.53 25.35 20.79
CA ARG A 158 -0.35 24.18 20.66
C ARG A 158 -0.73 23.74 22.06
N ARG A 159 -2.02 23.87 22.41
CA ARG A 159 -2.60 23.16 23.55
C ARG A 159 -2.45 21.67 23.27
N VAL A 160 -1.35 21.08 23.70
CA VAL A 160 -1.19 19.63 23.68
C VAL A 160 -2.17 19.12 24.72
N ASP A 161 -3.26 18.52 24.27
CA ASP A 161 -4.24 17.89 25.15
C ASP A 161 -3.46 16.94 26.06
N LYS A 162 -3.63 16.99 27.38
CA LYS A 162 -2.83 16.16 28.30
C LYS A 162 -3.12 14.66 28.17
N ASN A 163 -4.08 14.32 27.31
CA ASN A 163 -4.52 12.97 27.06
C ASN A 163 -3.85 12.42 25.79
N ASP A 164 -2.73 11.72 25.96
CA ASP A 164 -1.99 11.06 24.87
C ASP A 164 -2.91 10.19 24.00
N ARG A 165 -3.94 9.57 24.60
CA ARG A 165 -4.96 8.78 23.92
C ARG A 165 -5.80 9.59 22.93
N GLU A 166 -6.39 10.69 23.36
CA GLU A 166 -7.22 11.53 22.47
C GLU A 166 -6.38 12.24 21.41
N ASN A 167 -5.14 12.63 21.75
CA ASN A 167 -4.21 13.17 20.77
C ASN A 167 -3.86 12.14 19.69
N PHE A 168 -3.51 10.92 20.09
CA PHE A 168 -3.22 9.83 19.16
C PHE A 168 -4.43 9.53 18.27
N LYS A 169 -5.62 9.44 18.88
CA LYS A 169 -6.87 9.20 18.16
C LYS A 169 -7.15 10.24 17.07
N ARG A 170 -7.10 11.53 17.44
CA ARG A 170 -7.47 12.63 16.54
C ARG A 170 -6.41 12.94 15.49
N HIS A 171 -5.13 12.86 15.84
CA HIS A 171 -4.06 13.35 14.98
C HIS A 171 -3.30 12.23 14.26
N ILE A 172 -3.44 10.98 14.69
CA ILE A 172 -2.72 9.83 14.11
C ILE A 172 -3.72 8.80 13.59
N PHE A 173 -4.57 8.25 14.45
CA PHE A 173 -5.44 7.13 14.12
C PHE A 173 -6.42 7.44 12.98
N TYR A 174 -7.26 8.46 13.14
CA TYR A 174 -8.23 8.83 12.11
C TYR A 174 -7.59 9.36 10.83
N PRO A 175 -6.59 10.26 10.86
CA PRO A 175 -5.95 10.75 9.65
C PRO A 175 -5.27 9.67 8.82
N VAL A 176 -4.66 8.66 9.46
CA VAL A 176 -4.04 7.54 8.73
C VAL A 176 -5.10 6.70 8.01
N LEU A 177 -6.20 6.35 8.69
CA LEU A 177 -7.30 5.60 8.07
C LEU A 177 -7.93 6.38 6.91
N ASP A 178 -8.13 7.69 7.08
CA ASP A 178 -8.67 8.56 6.04
C ASP A 178 -7.72 8.66 4.85
N SER A 179 -6.42 8.80 5.11
CA SER A 179 -5.41 8.90 4.05
C SER A 179 -5.32 7.60 3.24
N MET A 180 -5.31 6.44 3.90
CA MET A 180 -5.32 5.16 3.21
C MET A 180 -6.61 4.95 2.40
N THR A 181 -7.76 5.27 2.98
CA THR A 181 -9.06 5.17 2.31
C THR A 181 -9.12 6.07 1.08
N GLY A 182 -8.70 7.34 1.22
CA GLY A 182 -8.67 8.32 0.14
C GLY A 182 -7.72 7.92 -0.99
N GLU A 183 -6.52 7.42 -0.67
CA GLU A 183 -5.58 6.96 -1.69
C GLU A 183 -6.07 5.71 -2.43
N LEU A 184 -6.68 4.75 -1.73
CA LEU A 184 -7.29 3.58 -2.37
C LEU A 184 -8.43 3.97 -3.31
N GLN A 185 -9.35 4.84 -2.87
CA GLN A 185 -10.44 5.35 -3.70
C GLN A 185 -9.94 6.15 -4.90
N ARG A 186 -8.90 6.98 -4.72
CA ARG A 186 -8.29 7.76 -5.80
C ARG A 186 -7.65 6.84 -6.84
N ARG A 187 -6.89 5.83 -6.41
CA ARG A 187 -6.15 4.92 -7.29
C ARG A 187 -7.07 3.95 -8.02
N PHE A 188 -8.05 3.38 -7.34
CA PHE A 188 -9.04 2.45 -7.91
C PHE A 188 -10.36 3.14 -8.27
N SER A 189 -10.30 4.41 -8.66
CA SER A 189 -11.46 5.12 -9.16
C SER A 189 -12.04 4.40 -10.39
N LYS A 190 -13.35 4.54 -10.62
CA LYS A 190 -14.03 3.95 -11.79
C LYS A 190 -13.28 4.24 -13.10
N ARG A 191 -12.76 5.46 -13.23
CA ARG A 191 -11.93 5.92 -14.35
C ARG A 191 -10.66 5.08 -14.50
N ASN A 192 -9.87 4.95 -13.44
CA ASN A 192 -8.61 4.20 -13.49
C ASN A 192 -8.84 2.71 -13.71
N CYS A 193 -9.89 2.14 -13.11
CA CYS A 193 -10.27 0.75 -13.34
C CYS A 193 -10.63 0.49 -14.82
N THR A 194 -11.28 1.44 -15.51
CA THR A 194 -11.51 1.34 -16.95
C THR A 194 -10.21 1.32 -17.74
N ILE A 195 -9.24 2.17 -17.39
CA ILE A 195 -7.92 2.21 -18.02
C ILE A 195 -7.19 0.88 -17.82
N MET A 196 -7.14 0.38 -16.59
CA MET A 196 -6.49 -0.89 -16.25
C MET A 196 -7.14 -2.07 -16.98
N LYS A 197 -8.48 -2.11 -17.11
CA LYS A 197 -9.20 -3.13 -17.89
C LYS A 197 -8.81 -3.09 -19.37
N GLY A 198 -8.66 -1.89 -19.92
CA GLY A 198 -8.19 -1.69 -21.30
C GLY A 198 -6.77 -2.22 -21.52
N ILE A 199 -5.84 -1.87 -20.62
CA ILE A 199 -4.45 -2.38 -20.66
C ILE A 199 -4.43 -3.90 -20.54
N GLN A 200 -5.21 -4.46 -19.61
CA GLN A 200 -5.36 -5.90 -19.44
C GLN A 200 -5.91 -6.57 -20.71
N ALA A 201 -6.84 -5.94 -21.44
CA ALA A 201 -7.36 -6.45 -22.70
C ALA A 201 -6.36 -6.39 -23.87
N LEU A 202 -5.30 -5.59 -23.76
CA LEU A 202 -4.21 -5.54 -24.73
C LEU A 202 -3.09 -6.54 -24.41
N HIS A 203 -3.07 -7.11 -23.19
CA HIS A 203 -2.03 -8.04 -22.77
C HIS A 203 -2.29 -9.46 -23.29
N PRO A 204 -1.38 -10.07 -24.08
CA PRO A 204 -1.62 -11.37 -24.72
C PRO A 204 -1.86 -12.55 -23.77
N GLN A 205 -1.26 -12.54 -22.58
CA GLN A 205 -1.46 -13.59 -21.57
C GLN A 205 -2.70 -13.36 -20.69
N SER A 206 -3.40 -12.24 -20.88
CA SER A 206 -4.58 -11.93 -20.10
C SER A 206 -5.77 -12.80 -20.51
N ILE A 207 -6.59 -13.17 -19.53
CA ILE A 207 -7.88 -13.81 -19.74
C ILE A 207 -8.85 -12.97 -20.58
N THR A 208 -8.70 -11.64 -20.59
CA THR A 208 -9.57 -10.71 -21.33
C THR A 208 -8.93 -10.19 -22.61
N PHE A 209 -7.92 -10.88 -23.15
CA PHE A 209 -7.22 -10.44 -24.35
C PHE A 209 -8.18 -10.21 -25.54
N LEU A 210 -8.11 -9.02 -26.15
CA LEU A 210 -8.97 -8.56 -27.24
C LEU A 210 -10.48 -8.56 -26.92
N GLN A 211 -10.85 -8.41 -25.65
CA GLN A 211 -12.26 -8.21 -25.26
C GLN A 211 -12.76 -6.83 -25.71
N GLU A 212 -13.83 -6.82 -26.48
CA GLU A 212 -14.38 -5.63 -27.14
C GLU A 212 -14.88 -4.58 -26.13
N ASP A 213 -15.67 -4.97 -25.13
CA ASP A 213 -16.22 -4.02 -24.15
C ASP A 213 -15.14 -3.21 -23.41
N ALA A 214 -14.06 -3.88 -23.02
CA ALA A 214 -12.93 -3.28 -22.31
C ALA A 214 -12.16 -2.33 -23.23
N LEU A 215 -11.89 -2.75 -24.47
CA LEU A 215 -11.17 -1.95 -25.45
C LEU A 215 -11.99 -0.75 -25.94
N PHE A 216 -13.31 -0.87 -26.10
CA PHE A 216 -14.17 0.25 -26.47
C PHE A 216 -14.26 1.29 -25.36
N SER A 217 -14.34 0.84 -24.11
CA SER A 217 -14.31 1.75 -22.95
C SER A 217 -12.97 2.48 -22.85
N PHE A 218 -11.87 1.78 -23.16
CA PHE A 218 -10.52 2.35 -23.23
C PHE A 218 -10.35 3.31 -24.41
N ALA A 219 -10.86 2.96 -25.59
CA ALA A 219 -10.81 3.78 -26.80
C ALA A 219 -11.55 5.11 -26.62
N LYS A 220 -12.76 5.07 -26.06
CA LYS A 220 -13.54 6.27 -25.73
C LYS A 220 -12.81 7.21 -24.77
N PHE A 221 -11.91 6.68 -23.94
CA PHE A 221 -11.16 7.49 -22.99
C PHE A 221 -10.01 8.27 -23.65
N PHE A 222 -9.45 7.76 -24.75
CA PHE A 222 -8.35 8.37 -25.51
C PHE A 222 -8.80 9.03 -26.82
N ASP A 223 -10.11 9.27 -26.96
CA ASP A 223 -10.73 9.82 -28.17
C ASP A 223 -10.32 9.04 -29.45
N SER A 224 -10.32 7.71 -29.34
CA SER A 224 -10.11 6.80 -30.45
C SER A 224 -11.43 6.47 -31.15
N ASN A 225 -11.39 6.24 -32.46
CA ASN A 225 -12.57 5.90 -33.23
C ASN A 225 -12.98 4.43 -32.99
N VAL A 226 -14.14 4.25 -32.34
CA VAL A 226 -14.65 2.92 -31.96
C VAL A 226 -15.09 2.10 -33.18
N ASP A 227 -15.58 2.74 -34.24
CA ASP A 227 -16.04 2.04 -35.45
C ASP A 227 -14.87 1.44 -36.23
N TYR A 228 -13.78 2.21 -36.37
CA TYR A 228 -12.53 1.70 -36.95
C TYR A 228 -11.93 0.60 -36.07
N LEU A 229 -11.86 0.82 -34.75
CA LEU A 229 -11.36 -0.20 -33.81
C LEU A 229 -12.16 -1.51 -33.89
N THR A 230 -13.48 -1.46 -34.03
CA THR A 230 -14.32 -2.66 -34.16
C THR A 230 -13.91 -3.48 -35.38
N SER A 231 -13.71 -2.81 -36.52
CA SER A 231 -13.29 -3.45 -37.76
C SER A 231 -11.87 -4.02 -37.66
N GLU A 232 -10.96 -3.27 -37.02
CA GLU A 232 -9.58 -3.68 -36.75
C GLU A 232 -9.52 -4.91 -35.84
N LEU A 233 -10.35 -4.96 -34.79
CA LEU A 233 -10.41 -6.07 -33.85
C LEU A 233 -10.87 -7.38 -34.50
N GLN A 234 -11.83 -7.32 -35.42
CA GLN A 234 -12.24 -8.50 -36.17
C GLN A 234 -11.12 -9.00 -37.10
N GLN A 235 -10.39 -8.08 -37.73
CA GLN A 235 -9.29 -8.42 -38.63
C GLN A 235 -8.09 -9.00 -37.86
N ILE A 236 -7.71 -8.41 -36.73
CA ILE A 236 -6.58 -8.89 -35.94
C ILE A 236 -6.86 -10.26 -35.33
N LYS A 237 -8.07 -10.52 -34.83
CA LYS A 237 -8.47 -11.85 -34.32
C LYS A 237 -8.28 -12.93 -35.39
N ARG A 238 -8.77 -12.68 -36.61
CA ARG A 238 -8.58 -13.60 -37.76
C ARG A 238 -7.11 -13.78 -38.12
N LEU A 239 -6.33 -12.70 -38.11
CA LEU A 239 -4.91 -12.75 -38.44
C LEU A 239 -4.13 -13.58 -37.40
N LEU A 240 -4.46 -13.44 -36.13
CA LEU A 240 -3.90 -14.24 -35.04
C LEU A 240 -4.25 -15.71 -35.18
N ASP A 241 -5.52 -16.05 -35.47
CA ASP A 241 -5.97 -17.42 -35.70
C ASP A 241 -5.20 -18.08 -36.87
N CYS A 242 -4.96 -17.33 -37.96
CA CYS A 242 -4.17 -17.80 -39.10
C CYS A 242 -2.71 -18.04 -38.75
N LYS A 243 -2.12 -17.17 -37.92
CA LYS A 243 -0.72 -17.28 -37.48
C LYS A 243 -0.50 -18.41 -36.48
N GLU A 244 -1.46 -18.64 -35.59
CA GLU A 244 -1.44 -19.79 -34.66
C GLU A 244 -1.49 -21.12 -35.42
N LYS A 245 -2.33 -21.23 -36.46
CA LYS A 245 -2.37 -22.38 -37.37
C LYS A 245 -1.08 -22.59 -38.17
N SER A 246 -0.30 -21.53 -38.37
CA SER A 246 0.98 -21.56 -39.08
C SER A 246 2.17 -21.92 -38.16
N GLY A 247 1.92 -22.21 -36.87
CA GLY A 247 2.94 -22.62 -35.90
C GLY A 247 3.66 -21.48 -35.17
N MET A 248 3.11 -20.25 -35.21
CA MET A 248 3.72 -19.11 -34.53
C MET A 248 3.48 -19.18 -33.01
N GLN A 249 4.53 -18.93 -32.22
CA GLN A 249 4.40 -18.86 -30.75
C GLN A 249 3.53 -17.67 -30.33
N ARG A 250 2.74 -17.87 -29.25
CA ARG A 250 1.94 -16.81 -28.64
C ARG A 250 2.84 -15.76 -28.00
N PHE A 251 2.45 -14.50 -28.11
CA PHE A 251 3.14 -13.40 -27.46
C PHE A 251 3.06 -13.53 -25.94
N THR A 252 4.14 -13.19 -25.27
CA THR A 252 4.24 -13.22 -23.81
C THR A 252 4.05 -11.84 -23.20
N THR A 253 4.46 -10.79 -23.90
CA THR A 253 4.41 -9.41 -23.40
C THR A 253 3.62 -8.48 -24.32
N LEU A 254 3.11 -7.39 -23.75
CA LEU A 254 2.49 -6.31 -24.53
C LEU A 254 3.48 -5.69 -25.54
N LEU A 255 4.77 -5.64 -25.21
CA LEU A 255 5.80 -5.09 -26.10
C LEU A 255 5.96 -5.95 -27.36
N GLU A 256 6.02 -7.28 -27.21
CA GLU A 256 6.06 -8.21 -28.35
C GLU A 256 4.83 -8.04 -29.24
N PHE A 257 3.66 -7.85 -28.65
CA PHE A 257 2.43 -7.59 -29.40
C PHE A 257 2.48 -6.27 -30.17
N VAL A 258 3.03 -5.20 -29.59
CA VAL A 258 3.19 -3.91 -30.29
C VAL A 258 4.21 -3.99 -31.43
N VAL A 259 5.34 -4.66 -31.21
CA VAL A 259 6.35 -4.89 -32.27
C VAL A 259 5.76 -5.71 -33.41
N PHE A 260 4.89 -6.67 -33.11
CA PHE A 260 4.17 -7.42 -34.12
C PHE A 260 3.17 -6.58 -34.94
N LEU A 261 2.51 -5.61 -34.29
CA LEU A 261 1.57 -4.71 -34.97
C LEU A 261 2.26 -3.64 -35.83
N GLU A 262 3.53 -3.33 -35.57
CA GLU A 262 4.25 -2.23 -36.21
C GLU A 262 4.31 -2.30 -37.75
N PRO A 263 4.57 -3.46 -38.39
CA PRO A 263 4.50 -3.58 -39.85
C PRO A 263 3.10 -3.32 -40.43
N PHE A 264 2.05 -3.47 -39.62
CA PHE A 264 0.64 -3.34 -40.01
C PHE A 264 -0.02 -2.09 -39.42
N LYS A 265 0.77 -1.12 -38.93
CA LYS A 265 0.27 0.09 -38.24
C LYS A 265 -0.76 0.91 -39.02
N GLU A 266 -0.72 0.86 -40.36
CA GLU A 266 -1.67 1.57 -41.23
C GLU A 266 -3.02 0.84 -41.32
N LEU A 267 -3.02 -0.48 -41.13
CA LEU A 267 -4.22 -1.32 -41.12
C LEU A 267 -4.89 -1.34 -39.74
N PHE A 268 -4.09 -1.28 -38.67
CA PHE A 268 -4.55 -1.33 -37.27
C PHE A 268 -4.26 -0.02 -36.54
N LEU A 269 -4.71 1.10 -37.10
CA LEU A 269 -4.37 2.43 -36.63
C LEU A 269 -4.78 2.66 -35.17
N GLU A 270 -6.05 2.37 -34.85
CA GLU A 270 -6.59 2.60 -33.52
C GLU A 270 -6.04 1.59 -32.50
N LEU A 271 -5.97 0.32 -32.87
CA LEU A 271 -5.42 -0.72 -32.01
C LEU A 271 -3.92 -0.47 -31.70
N PHE A 272 -3.13 -0.11 -32.71
CA PHE A 272 -1.71 0.23 -32.53
C PHE A 272 -1.54 1.46 -31.65
N ARG A 273 -2.35 2.51 -31.85
CA ARG A 273 -2.36 3.71 -31.01
C ARG A 273 -2.68 3.36 -29.54
N LEU A 274 -3.70 2.55 -29.30
CA LEU A 274 -4.10 2.14 -27.94
C LEU A 274 -3.04 1.26 -27.28
N ALA A 275 -2.44 0.33 -28.01
CA ALA A 275 -1.37 -0.53 -27.51
C ALA A 275 -0.11 0.27 -27.17
N LYS A 276 0.26 1.26 -28.00
CA LYS A 276 1.36 2.19 -27.70
C LYS A 276 1.04 3.06 -26.49
N THR A 277 -0.20 3.55 -26.37
CA THR A 277 -0.64 4.32 -25.21
C THR A 277 -0.54 3.49 -23.94
N ALA A 278 -0.97 2.23 -23.97
CA ALA A 278 -0.89 1.30 -22.84
C ALA A 278 0.55 1.05 -22.35
N ILE A 279 1.56 1.09 -23.23
CA ILE A 279 2.98 0.98 -22.84
C ILE A 279 3.48 2.25 -22.12
N VAL A 280 2.94 3.42 -22.48
CA VAL A 280 3.40 4.72 -21.98
C VAL A 280 2.68 5.14 -20.70
N ILE A 281 1.51 4.55 -20.41
CA ILE A 281 0.78 4.83 -19.17
C ILE A 281 1.59 4.28 -17.98
N PRO A 282 1.98 5.15 -17.02
CA PRO A 282 2.74 4.77 -15.84
C PRO A 282 1.92 4.01 -14.79
#